data_AF-A0A1V9FMU3-F1
#
_entry.id   AF-A0A1V9FMU3-F1
#
_cell.length_a   1.000
_cell.length_b   1.000
_cell.length_c   1.000
_cell.angle_alpha   90.00
_cell.angle_beta   90.00
_cell.angle_gamma   90.00
#
_symmetry.space_group_name_H-M   'P 1'
#
loop_
_entity.id
_entity.type
_entity.pdbx_description
1 polymer ?
#
loop_
_entity_poly.entity_id
_entity_poly.type
_entity_poly.pdbx_seq_one_letter_code
_entity_poly.pdbx_strand_id
1 'polypeptide(L)'
;MFNLFKKKEEPQPQSSAGLFSDLTQNQRMSVINLLALIAYGDDEGSRSETALLSKYSNQLGVRAEASISYMEETGYETMISDLNKLNREQKKFLVLVSNNLIGSDGEINQEEVAAVAGYFGDLGIDMDEYISIVEASLRR
;
A
#
# COMPACT_ATOMS: atom_id res chain seq x y z
N MET A 1 -19.71 -15.75 -0.19
CA MET A 1 -20.53 -14.56 0.09
C MET A 1 -19.77 -13.78 1.16
N PHE A 2 -18.89 -12.88 0.73
CA PHE A 2 -17.95 -12.18 1.60
C PHE A 2 -18.58 -10.88 2.11
N ASN A 3 -18.99 -10.86 3.38
CA ASN A 3 -19.39 -9.65 4.10
C ASN A 3 -18.18 -9.15 4.91
N LEU A 4 -17.16 -8.64 4.22
CA LEU A 4 -15.91 -8.19 4.83
C LEU A 4 -15.94 -6.73 5.32
N PHE A 5 -16.91 -5.92 4.89
CA PHE A 5 -16.84 -4.46 5.04
C PHE A 5 -18.00 -3.92 5.89
N LYS A 6 -17.97 -4.20 7.20
CA LYS A 6 -18.63 -3.33 8.17
C LYS A 6 -17.55 -2.53 8.88
N LYS A 7 -17.59 -1.21 8.70
CA LYS A 7 -16.71 -0.23 9.34
C LYS A 7 -16.64 -0.50 10.85
N LYS A 8 -15.49 -0.99 11.31
CA LYS A 8 -15.08 -1.01 12.71
C LYS A 8 -13.78 -0.22 12.83
N GLU A 9 -13.67 0.47 13.96
CA GLU A 9 -12.68 1.51 14.29
C GLU A 9 -11.29 1.23 13.71
N GLU A 10 -10.71 2.26 13.08
CA GLU A 10 -9.38 2.21 12.46
C GLU A 10 -8.34 1.65 13.44
N PRO A 11 -7.79 0.45 13.21
CA PRO A 11 -6.61 0.04 13.95
C PRO A 11 -5.49 0.99 13.56
N GLN A 12 -5.06 1.84 14.50
CA GLN A 12 -3.88 2.68 14.33
C GLN A 12 -2.70 1.75 14.01
N PRO A 13 -2.08 1.87 12.82
CA PRO A 13 -0.92 1.05 12.50
C PRO A 13 0.15 1.31 13.56
N GLN A 14 0.73 0.24 14.14
CA GLN A 14 1.98 0.35 14.88
C GLN A 14 2.94 1.22 14.07
N SER A 15 3.62 2.17 14.72
CA SER A 15 4.31 3.25 14.00
C SER A 15 5.17 2.73 12.84
N SER A 16 4.77 3.08 11.62
CA SER A 16 5.47 2.75 10.37
C SER A 16 6.95 3.18 10.39
N ALA A 17 7.29 4.16 11.23
CA ALA A 17 8.64 4.67 11.43
C ALA A 17 9.65 3.58 11.83
N GLY A 18 9.24 2.58 12.63
CA GLY A 18 10.14 1.48 13.00
C GLY A 18 10.29 0.45 11.88
N LEU A 19 9.18 0.13 11.21
CA LEU A 19 9.09 -0.96 10.25
C LEU A 19 9.85 -0.68 8.94
N PHE A 20 9.98 0.59 8.57
CA PHE A 20 10.64 1.03 7.34
C PHE A 20 11.95 1.79 7.56
N SER A 21 12.49 1.74 8.78
CA SER A 21 13.72 2.46 9.15
C SER A 21 14.96 1.94 8.43
N ASP A 22 14.97 0.66 8.06
CA ASP A 22 16.06 -0.06 7.38
C ASP A 22 15.98 0.01 5.85
N LEU A 23 14.92 0.60 5.29
CA LEU A 23 14.76 0.71 3.85
C LEU A 23 15.79 1.68 3.24
N THR A 24 16.24 1.36 2.03
CA THR A 24 16.97 2.32 1.20
C THR A 24 16.05 3.43 0.70
N GLN A 25 16.62 4.54 0.24
CA GLN A 25 15.84 5.62 -0.35
C GLN A 25 14.99 5.13 -1.54
N ASN A 26 15.55 4.26 -2.39
CA ASN A 26 14.87 3.69 -3.55
C ASN A 26 13.69 2.79 -3.16
N GLN A 27 13.85 1.98 -2.11
CA GLN A 27 12.75 1.17 -1.58
C GLN A 27 11.63 2.04 -1.02
N ARG A 28 11.96 3.12 -0.31
CA ARG A 28 10.95 4.06 0.21
C ARG A 28 10.21 4.79 -0.90
N MET A 29 10.92 5.21 -1.96
CA MET A 29 10.29 5.78 -3.17
C MET A 29 9.38 4.76 -3.86
N SER A 30 9.83 3.50 -3.96
CA SER A 30 9.02 2.41 -4.54
C SER A 30 7.76 2.11 -3.74
N VAL A 31 7.80 2.23 -2.41
CA VAL A 31 6.59 2.12 -1.56
C VAL A 31 5.61 3.24 -1.89
N ILE A 32 6.07 4.49 -1.98
CA ILE A 32 5.20 5.62 -2.34
C ILE A 32 4.63 5.46 -3.74
N ASN A 33 5.43 5.01 -4.70
CA ASN A 33 4.96 4.77 -6.06
C ASN A 33 3.90 3.68 -6.15
N LEU A 34 4.04 2.57 -5.41
CA LEU A 34 2.99 1.55 -5.34
C LEU A 34 1.70 2.14 -4.78
N LEU A 35 1.78 2.87 -3.67
CA LEU A 35 0.59 3.48 -3.07
C LEU A 35 -0.05 4.50 -4.03
N ALA A 36 0.75 5.26 -4.78
CA ALA A 36 0.24 6.19 -5.78
C ALA A 36 -0.46 5.46 -6.93
N LEU A 37 0.11 4.34 -7.44
CA LEU A 37 -0.54 3.52 -8.47
C LEU A 37 -1.89 2.96 -8.00
N ILE A 38 -2.02 2.65 -6.72
CA ILE A 38 -3.28 2.19 -6.13
C ILE A 38 -4.27 3.35 -5.99
N ALA A 39 -3.85 4.50 -5.46
CA ALA A 39 -4.71 5.68 -5.27
C ALA A 39 -5.22 6.29 -6.58
N TYR A 40 -4.40 6.27 -7.64
CA TYR A 40 -4.75 6.87 -8.92
C TYR A 40 -5.21 5.83 -9.96
N GLY A 41 -5.52 4.61 -9.51
CA GLY A 41 -5.90 3.50 -10.38
C GLY A 41 -7.28 3.66 -11.03
N ASP A 42 -8.23 4.29 -10.34
CA ASP A 42 -9.63 4.38 -10.76
C ASP A 42 -10.09 5.80 -11.21
N ASP A 43 -9.40 6.89 -10.83
CA ASP A 43 -9.58 8.28 -11.34
C ASP A 43 -8.52 9.25 -10.74
N GLU A 44 -8.72 10.58 -10.85
CA GLU A 44 -8.06 11.58 -9.99
C GLU A 44 -8.31 11.25 -8.50
N GLY A 45 -7.36 10.53 -7.89
CA GLY A 45 -7.41 10.05 -6.51
C GLY A 45 -7.97 11.07 -5.52
N SER A 46 -8.79 10.58 -4.61
CA SER A 46 -9.61 11.43 -3.76
C SER A 46 -8.78 12.24 -2.76
N ARG A 47 -9.45 13.20 -2.11
CA ARG A 47 -8.82 13.99 -1.04
C ARG A 47 -8.34 13.12 0.12
N SER A 48 -9.04 12.03 0.41
CA SER A 48 -8.70 11.10 1.50
C SER A 48 -7.45 10.29 1.13
N GLU A 49 -7.39 9.77 -0.09
CA GLU A 49 -6.26 9.01 -0.64
C GLU A 49 -5.00 9.87 -0.75
N THR A 50 -5.14 11.10 -1.26
CA THR A 50 -4.03 12.07 -1.35
C THR A 50 -3.47 12.43 0.03
N ALA A 51 -4.33 12.56 1.04
CA ALA A 51 -3.91 12.81 2.42
C ALA A 51 -3.18 11.60 3.02
N LEU A 52 -3.64 10.39 2.73
CA LEU A 52 -3.00 9.16 3.17
C LEU A 52 -1.61 8.98 2.52
N LEU A 53 -1.49 9.22 1.21
CA LEU A 53 -0.22 9.25 0.50
C LEU A 53 0.75 10.26 1.10
N SER A 54 0.29 11.48 1.35
CA SER A 54 1.10 12.54 1.97
C SER A 54 1.59 12.13 3.37
N LYS A 55 0.75 11.46 4.16
CA LYS A 55 1.13 10.91 5.48
C LYS A 55 2.26 9.90 5.36
N TYR A 56 2.16 8.94 4.44
CA TYR A 56 3.21 7.91 4.26
C TYR A 56 4.49 8.50 3.66
N SER A 57 4.38 9.45 2.73
CA SER A 57 5.52 10.19 2.18
C SER A 57 6.34 10.84 3.29
N ASN A 58 5.66 11.53 4.22
CA ASN A 58 6.29 12.15 5.38
C ASN A 58 6.90 11.12 6.35
N GLN A 59 6.19 10.02 6.62
CA GLN A 59 6.69 8.96 7.52
C GLN A 59 7.92 8.24 6.96
N LEU A 60 8.00 8.07 5.64
CA LEU A 60 9.14 7.48 4.95
C LEU A 60 10.25 8.50 4.68
N GLY A 61 10.05 9.79 4.97
CA GLY A 61 11.03 10.84 4.69
C GLY A 61 11.35 10.97 3.20
N VAL A 62 10.36 10.75 2.35
CA VAL A 62 10.47 10.84 0.89
C VAL A 62 9.52 11.92 0.39
N ARG A 63 9.92 12.62 -0.69
CA ARG A 63 9.07 13.58 -1.39
C ARG A 63 8.32 12.90 -2.52
N ALA A 64 7.06 13.29 -2.74
CA ALA A 64 6.25 12.77 -3.84
C ALA A 64 6.93 13.02 -5.20
N GLU A 65 7.49 14.21 -5.43
CA GLU A 65 8.15 14.55 -6.69
C GLU A 65 9.39 13.66 -6.95
N ALA A 66 10.16 13.36 -5.90
CA ALA A 66 11.30 12.46 -6.01
C ALA A 66 10.87 11.02 -6.35
N SER A 67 9.72 10.58 -5.84
CA SER A 67 9.18 9.25 -6.13
C SER A 67 8.70 9.16 -7.58
N ILE A 68 8.02 10.20 -8.08
CA ILE A 68 7.59 10.31 -9.48
C ILE A 68 8.80 10.30 -10.41
N SER A 69 9.79 11.17 -10.17
CA SER A 69 11.00 11.19 -11.00
C SER A 69 11.74 9.85 -10.99
N TYR A 70 11.79 9.17 -9.84
CA TYR A 70 12.36 7.83 -9.74
C TYR A 70 11.60 6.81 -10.59
N MET A 71 10.26 6.85 -10.57
CA MET A 71 9.42 5.98 -11.40
C MET A 71 9.61 6.27 -12.89
N GLU A 72 9.65 7.55 -13.29
CA GLU A 72 9.87 7.95 -14.68
C GLU A 72 11.24 7.53 -15.21
N GLU A 73 12.27 7.54 -14.36
CA GLU A 73 13.63 7.14 -14.72
C GLU A 73 13.83 5.62 -14.77
N THR A 74 13.25 4.89 -13.81
CA THR A 74 13.58 3.47 -13.58
C THR A 74 12.48 2.48 -13.97
N GLY A 75 11.24 2.95 -14.09
CA GLY A 75 10.09 2.16 -14.49
C GLY A 75 9.56 1.16 -13.46
N TYR A 76 8.43 0.55 -13.83
CA TYR A 76 7.67 -0.38 -12.99
C TYR A 76 8.48 -1.61 -12.53
N GLU A 77 9.28 -2.21 -13.41
CA GLU A 77 10.09 -3.40 -13.07
C GLU A 77 11.08 -3.12 -11.93
N THR A 78 11.67 -1.93 -11.91
CA THR A 78 12.60 -1.53 -10.84
C THR A 78 11.86 -1.34 -9.52
N MET A 79 10.68 -0.72 -9.55
CA MET A 79 9.82 -0.61 -8.37
C MET A 79 9.51 -2.00 -7.79
N ILE A 80 9.08 -2.96 -8.62
CA ILE A 80 8.80 -4.34 -8.18
C ILE A 80 10.06 -5.02 -7.63
N SER A 81 11.22 -4.84 -8.26
CA SER A 81 12.50 -5.37 -7.78
C SER A 81 12.86 -4.84 -6.38
N ASP A 82 12.64 -3.55 -6.13
CA ASP A 82 12.88 -2.95 -4.82
C ASP A 82 11.90 -3.41 -3.75
N LEU A 83 10.62 -3.50 -4.10
CA LEU A 83 9.57 -3.98 -3.21
C LEU A 83 9.71 -5.48 -2.89
N ASN A 84 10.29 -6.26 -3.81
CA ASN A 84 10.55 -7.68 -3.57
C ASN A 84 11.63 -7.93 -2.51
N LYS A 85 12.52 -6.96 -2.28
CA LYS A 85 13.55 -7.01 -1.22
C LYS A 85 12.98 -6.72 0.17
N LEU A 86 11.73 -6.27 0.29
CA LEU A 86 11.08 -6.07 1.57
C LEU A 86 10.92 -7.40 2.30
N ASN A 87 11.11 -7.38 3.61
CA ASN A 87 10.86 -8.55 4.45
C ASN A 87 9.34 -8.82 4.57
N ARG A 88 8.97 -10.00 5.08
CA ARG A 88 7.57 -10.43 5.14
C ARG A 88 6.68 -9.50 5.98
N GLU A 89 7.19 -8.93 7.07
CA GLU A 89 6.42 -8.00 7.90
C GLU A 89 6.23 -6.64 7.22
N GLN A 90 7.24 -6.14 6.49
CA GLN A 90 7.13 -4.95 5.66
C GLN A 90 6.10 -5.12 4.54
N LYS A 91 6.09 -6.28 3.86
CA LYS A 91 5.10 -6.59 2.81
C LYS A 91 3.69 -6.69 3.39
N LYS A 92 3.51 -7.35 4.54
CA LYS A 92 2.21 -7.39 5.24
C LYS A 92 1.71 -6.00 5.61
N PHE A 93 2.58 -5.16 6.14
CA PHE A 93 2.21 -3.79 6.45
C PHE A 93 1.79 -3.03 5.20
N LEU A 94 2.52 -3.19 4.10
CA LEU A 94 2.18 -2.59 2.83
C LEU A 94 0.79 -3.04 2.33
N VAL A 95 0.45 -4.32 2.46
CA VAL A 95 -0.91 -4.85 2.20
C VAL A 95 -1.96 -4.09 3.02
N LEU A 96 -1.74 -3.93 4.32
CA LEU A 96 -2.69 -3.25 5.20
C LEU A 96 -2.85 -1.77 4.85
N VAL A 97 -1.75 -1.09 4.50
CA VAL A 97 -1.80 0.30 4.06
C VAL A 97 -2.58 0.44 2.75
N SER A 98 -2.28 -0.41 1.77
CA SER A 98 -2.98 -0.43 0.48
C SER A 98 -4.46 -0.74 0.63
N ASN A 99 -4.83 -1.67 1.52
CA ASN A 99 -6.23 -1.97 1.81
C ASN A 99 -6.95 -0.80 2.49
N ASN A 100 -6.27 -0.08 3.40
CA ASN A 100 -6.83 1.13 4.01
C ASN A 100 -6.98 2.27 2.99
N LEU A 101 -6.08 2.33 2.01
CA LEU A 101 -6.13 3.34 0.95
C LEU A 101 -7.42 3.18 0.13
N ILE A 102 -7.69 2.00 -0.42
CA ILE A 102 -8.94 1.74 -1.18
C ILE A 102 -10.20 1.83 -0.31
N GLY A 103 -10.08 1.64 1.01
CA GLY A 103 -11.19 1.81 1.95
C GLY A 103 -11.42 3.25 2.42
N SER A 104 -10.64 4.22 1.94
CA SER A 104 -10.69 5.60 2.46
C SER A 104 -11.99 6.33 2.07
N ASP A 105 -12.64 5.92 0.98
CA ASP A 105 -13.85 6.58 0.46
C ASP A 105 -15.16 5.83 0.73
N GLY A 106 -15.12 4.66 1.36
CA GLY A 106 -16.35 3.91 1.67
C GLY A 106 -16.16 2.42 1.90
N GLU A 107 -17.19 1.65 1.53
CA GLU A 107 -17.10 0.19 1.51
C GLU A 107 -16.23 -0.25 0.34
N ILE A 108 -15.19 -1.02 0.64
CA ILE A 108 -14.31 -1.60 -0.37
C ILE A 108 -15.12 -2.61 -1.19
N ASN A 109 -15.04 -2.52 -2.52
CA ASN A 109 -15.68 -3.45 -3.43
C ASN A 109 -14.72 -4.57 -3.88
N GLN A 110 -15.26 -5.64 -4.48
CA GLN A 110 -14.42 -6.79 -4.87
C GLN A 110 -13.44 -6.47 -6.00
N GLU A 111 -13.75 -5.50 -6.86
CA GLU A 111 -12.90 -5.10 -7.98
C GLU A 111 -11.66 -4.35 -7.47
N GLU A 112 -11.83 -3.43 -6.51
CA GLU A 112 -10.74 -2.74 -5.82
C GLU A 112 -9.80 -3.73 -5.10
N VAL A 113 -10.37 -4.71 -4.39
CA VAL A 113 -9.55 -5.76 -3.75
C VAL A 113 -8.78 -6.56 -4.78
N ALA A 114 -9.43 -6.98 -5.86
CA ALA A 114 -8.78 -7.77 -6.91
C ALA A 114 -7.68 -6.98 -7.62
N ALA A 115 -7.91 -5.69 -7.91
CA ALA A 115 -6.93 -4.80 -8.51
C ALA A 115 -5.70 -4.62 -7.61
N VAL A 116 -5.92 -4.31 -6.32
CA VAL A 116 -4.83 -4.15 -5.36
C VAL A 116 -4.08 -5.45 -5.14
N ALA A 117 -4.78 -6.57 -4.95
CA ALA A 117 -4.16 -7.89 -4.78
C ALA A 117 -3.33 -8.28 -6.01
N GLY A 118 -3.72 -7.84 -7.22
CA GLY A 118 -2.93 -8.00 -8.44
C GLY A 118 -1.50 -7.46 -8.31
N TYR A 119 -1.34 -6.24 -7.77
CA TYR A 119 -0.01 -5.67 -7.53
C TYR A 119 0.82 -6.46 -6.51
N PHE A 120 0.17 -7.09 -5.53
CA PHE A 120 0.82 -7.89 -4.50
C PHE A 120 1.22 -9.30 -5.00
N GLY A 121 0.57 -9.80 -6.06
CA GLY A 121 0.97 -11.02 -6.75
C GLY A 121 2.41 -10.96 -7.23
N ASP A 122 2.81 -9.83 -7.81
CA ASP A 122 4.19 -9.57 -8.26
C ASP A 122 5.21 -9.44 -7.11
N LEU A 123 4.71 -9.29 -5.88
CA LEU A 123 5.49 -9.26 -4.63
C LEU A 123 5.51 -10.62 -3.90
N GLY A 124 4.91 -11.65 -4.49
CA GLY A 124 4.82 -13.00 -3.93
C GLY A 124 3.76 -13.15 -2.83
N ILE A 125 2.73 -12.29 -2.83
CA ILE A 125 1.55 -12.40 -1.97
C ILE A 125 0.36 -12.66 -2.88
N ASP A 126 -0.15 -13.89 -2.88
CA ASP A 126 -1.35 -14.24 -3.64
C ASP A 126 -2.63 -13.69 -2.98
N MET A 127 -3.76 -13.84 -3.67
CA MET A 127 -5.07 -13.35 -3.22
C MET A 127 -5.48 -13.96 -1.86
N ASP A 128 -5.19 -15.24 -1.63
CA ASP A 128 -5.57 -15.92 -0.39
C ASP A 128 -4.74 -15.39 0.79
N GLU A 129 -3.42 -15.20 0.58
CA GLU A 129 -2.55 -14.57 1.57
C GLU A 129 -2.96 -13.12 1.83
N TYR A 130 -3.29 -12.35 0.78
CA TYR A 130 -3.78 -10.97 0.89
C TYR A 130 -5.01 -10.90 1.81
N ILE A 131 -6.06 -11.69 1.50
CA ILE A 131 -7.29 -11.74 2.30
C ILE A 131 -6.98 -12.15 3.74
N SER A 132 -6.12 -13.15 3.93
CA SER A 132 -5.73 -13.63 5.25
C SER A 132 -5.07 -12.53 6.10
N ILE A 133 -4.19 -11.72 5.50
CA ILE A 133 -3.54 -10.58 6.18
C ILE A 133 -4.57 -9.54 6.61
N VAL A 134 -5.47 -9.15 5.71
CA VAL A 134 -6.51 -8.15 5.98
C VAL A 134 -7.45 -8.64 7.08
N GLU A 135 -7.98 -9.87 6.97
CA GLU A 135 -8.84 -10.45 7.99
C GLU A 135 -8.16 -10.55 9.36
N ALA A 136 -6.88 -10.91 9.40
CA ALA A 136 -6.13 -10.99 10.64
C ALA A 136 -5.99 -9.63 11.34
N SER A 137 -5.93 -8.52 10.59
CA SER A 137 -5.90 -7.17 11.17
C SER A 137 -7.23 -6.74 11.78
N LEU A 138 -8.36 -7.23 11.28
CA LEU A 138 -9.70 -6.89 11.76
C LEU A 138 -10.11 -7.62 13.05
N ARG A 139 -9.37 -8.67 13.42
CA ARG A 139 -9.63 -9.49 14.62
C ARG A 139 -8.88 -8.98 15.86
N ARG A 140 -8.11 -7.91 15.73
CA ARG A 140 -7.35 -7.27 16.82
C ARG A 140 -8.12 -6.10 17.41
#